data_AF-A0A7Z9LVR5-F1
#
_entry.id   AF-A0A7Z9LVR5-F1
#
_cell.length_a   1.000
_cell.length_b   1.000
_cell.length_c   1.000
_cell.angle_alpha   90.00
_cell.angle_beta   90.00
_cell.angle_gamma   90.00
#
_symmetry.space_group_name_H-M   'P 1'
#
loop_
_entity.id
_entity.type
_entity.pdbx_description
1 polymer ?
#
loop_
_entity_poly.entity_id
_entity_poly.type
_entity_poly.pdbx_seq_one_letter_code
_entity_poly.pdbx_strand_id
1 'polypeptide(L)'
;MKIESGCRLPPPQPGQRTRCCATTSYQTAPLSGRYLLYHDPPSDGQWLKLENTDQIAIDRGTYKGFTKDLKEEMLQETRYFFQHLILTDRSAMNMLDSKFTMLNEPLARHYGVTGVTGQAYREVTLKEEGRGGLLGHASVLMLGSTGRDSHPIRRAVWLRDRLLNDPPDPPPADVPDLDESNPEFARLSVREQLEVHRNKESCASCHRGIDPWGIALEHYDAIGKFRTEVNSKPVG
;
A
#
# COMPACT_ATOMS: atom_id res chain seq x y z
N MET A 1 -32.58 17.75 34.45
CA MET A 1 -33.12 16.78 33.47
C MET A 1 -32.83 15.40 34.03
N LYS A 2 -33.89 14.70 34.47
CA LYS A 2 -33.81 13.42 35.19
C LYS A 2 -33.34 12.31 34.26
N ILE A 3 -32.48 11.44 34.77
CA ILE A 3 -32.10 10.17 34.18
C ILE A 3 -33.00 9.12 34.83
N GLU A 4 -33.87 8.47 34.06
CA GLU A 4 -34.66 7.33 34.53
C GLU A 4 -34.16 6.04 33.86
N SER A 5 -33.68 5.16 34.73
CA SER A 5 -33.29 3.78 34.51
C SER A 5 -34.50 2.85 34.60
N GLY A 6 -34.57 1.85 33.69
CA GLY A 6 -35.08 0.52 34.03
C GLY A 6 -36.26 0.00 33.22
N CYS A 7 -35.99 -0.74 32.15
CA CYS A 7 -36.93 -1.74 31.63
C CYS A 7 -36.60 -3.08 32.30
N ARG A 8 -37.39 -3.50 33.30
CA ARG A 8 -37.34 -4.87 33.85
C ARG A 8 -38.21 -5.77 32.98
N LEU A 9 -37.64 -6.83 32.43
CA LEU A 9 -38.41 -7.90 31.80
C LEU A 9 -39.10 -8.75 32.89
N PRO A 10 -40.35 -9.22 32.67
CA PRO A 10 -41.02 -10.12 33.59
C PRO A 10 -40.37 -11.52 33.57
N PRO A 11 -40.44 -12.29 34.67
CA PRO A 11 -39.85 -13.61 34.74
C PRO A 11 -40.59 -14.61 33.82
N PRO A 12 -39.88 -15.59 33.23
CA PRO A 12 -40.47 -16.57 32.32
C PRO A 12 -41.41 -17.53 33.04
N GLN A 13 -42.55 -17.83 32.40
CA GLN A 13 -43.52 -18.82 32.87
C GLN A 13 -42.98 -20.25 32.65
N PRO A 14 -43.12 -21.19 33.62
CA PRO A 14 -42.62 -22.55 33.46
C PRO A 14 -43.41 -23.32 32.39
N GLY A 15 -42.72 -23.88 31.39
CA GLY A 15 -43.28 -24.89 30.48
C GLY A 15 -43.29 -24.56 28.99
N GLN A 16 -42.84 -23.39 28.53
CA GLN A 16 -42.74 -23.08 27.11
C GLN A 16 -41.29 -23.12 26.61
N ARG A 17 -40.99 -24.09 25.73
CA ARG A 17 -39.74 -24.14 24.96
C ARG A 17 -39.85 -23.17 23.79
N THR A 18 -39.18 -22.03 23.86
CA THR A 18 -39.00 -21.14 22.70
C THR A 18 -37.88 -21.67 21.81
N ARG A 19 -38.27 -22.28 20.67
CA ARG A 19 -37.41 -22.39 19.49
C ARG A 19 -37.56 -21.09 18.69
N CYS A 20 -36.52 -20.27 18.61
CA CYS A 20 -36.45 -19.21 17.60
C CYS A 20 -35.64 -19.72 16.41
N CYS A 21 -36.33 -20.33 15.44
CA CYS A 21 -35.87 -20.33 14.04
C CYS A 21 -36.48 -19.08 13.39
N ALA A 22 -35.66 -18.09 13.06
CA ALA A 22 -36.06 -17.06 12.10
C ALA A 22 -35.57 -17.51 10.71
N THR A 23 -36.50 -18.05 9.93
CA THR A 23 -36.32 -18.33 8.50
C THR A 23 -36.45 -17.03 7.72
N THR A 24 -35.35 -16.54 7.14
CA THR A 24 -35.43 -15.52 6.08
C THR A 24 -35.77 -16.23 4.77
N SER A 25 -36.96 -15.98 4.24
CA SER A 25 -37.41 -16.48 2.94
C SER A 25 -36.61 -15.84 1.81
N TYR A 26 -35.84 -16.64 1.07
CA TYR A 26 -35.32 -16.26 -0.23
C TYR A 26 -36.45 -16.40 -1.27
N GLN A 27 -36.91 -15.28 -1.82
CA GLN A 27 -37.69 -15.31 -3.07
C GLN A 27 -36.72 -15.42 -4.24
N THR A 28 -36.80 -16.54 -4.97
CA THR A 28 -36.13 -16.73 -6.26
C THR A 28 -36.97 -16.11 -7.37
N ALA A 29 -36.44 -15.09 -8.06
CA ALA A 29 -36.98 -14.58 -9.31
C ALA A 29 -36.15 -15.11 -10.50
N PRO A 30 -36.75 -15.36 -11.68
CA PRO A 30 -36.15 -16.15 -12.75
C PRO A 30 -35.09 -15.37 -13.54
N LEU A 31 -34.07 -16.11 -13.99
CA LEU A 31 -32.97 -15.65 -14.84
C LEU A 31 -33.47 -15.31 -16.25
N SER A 32 -33.40 -14.03 -16.62
CA SER A 32 -33.48 -13.59 -18.02
C SER A 32 -32.37 -12.56 -18.26
N GLY A 33 -31.53 -12.84 -19.24
CA GLY A 33 -30.21 -12.26 -19.42
C GLY A 33 -30.15 -10.75 -19.70
N ARG A 34 -29.07 -10.16 -19.21
CA ARG A 34 -28.27 -9.10 -19.87
C ARG A 34 -26.97 -8.94 -19.07
N TYR A 35 -25.90 -9.57 -19.55
CA TYR A 35 -24.53 -9.23 -19.18
C TYR A 35 -24.20 -7.85 -19.76
N LEU A 36 -24.12 -6.82 -18.92
CA LEU A 36 -23.53 -5.48 -19.09
C LEU A 36 -23.91 -4.76 -17.79
N LEU A 37 -23.04 -4.34 -16.85
CA LEU A 37 -21.86 -3.49 -16.97
C LEU A 37 -20.94 -3.73 -15.76
N TYR A 38 -19.65 -3.44 -15.95
CA TYR A 38 -18.63 -3.25 -14.92
C TYR A 38 -19.19 -2.51 -13.70
N HIS A 39 -19.31 -3.22 -12.58
CA HIS A 39 -19.21 -2.60 -11.26
C HIS A 39 -17.84 -3.01 -10.73
N ASP A 40 -16.96 -2.02 -10.59
CA ASP A 40 -15.69 -2.19 -9.87
C ASP A 40 -15.99 -2.77 -8.49
N PRO A 41 -15.40 -3.91 -8.11
CA PRO A 41 -15.57 -4.44 -6.76
C PRO A 41 -14.94 -3.45 -5.76
N PRO A 42 -15.63 -3.09 -4.67
CA PRO A 42 -15.05 -2.27 -3.62
C PRO A 42 -14.06 -3.14 -2.82
N SER A 43 -12.79 -2.74 -2.67
CA SER A 43 -12.10 -2.69 -1.36
C SER A 43 -10.56 -2.66 -1.38
N ASP A 44 -9.86 -2.94 -2.48
CA ASP A 44 -8.39 -2.95 -2.47
C ASP A 44 -7.79 -1.52 -2.48
N GLY A 45 -8.25 -0.67 -3.40
CA GLY A 45 -7.81 0.72 -3.50
C GLY A 45 -8.08 1.49 -2.20
N GLN A 46 -9.28 1.34 -1.63
CA GLN A 46 -9.70 2.06 -0.43
C GLN A 46 -8.97 1.58 0.84
N TRP A 47 -8.66 0.28 0.96
CA TRP A 47 -7.85 -0.21 2.08
C TRP A 47 -6.41 0.26 1.95
N LEU A 48 -5.79 0.06 0.77
CA LEU A 48 -4.40 0.41 0.50
C LEU A 48 -4.17 1.90 0.25
N LYS A 49 -5.23 2.71 0.18
CA LYS A 49 -5.23 4.13 -0.15
C LYS A 49 -4.53 4.46 -1.48
N LEU A 50 -4.68 3.61 -2.49
CA LEU A 50 -3.99 3.78 -3.79
C LEU A 50 -4.43 5.06 -4.52
N GLU A 51 -5.64 5.55 -4.25
CA GLU A 51 -6.15 6.83 -4.74
C GLU A 51 -5.29 8.02 -4.31
N ASN A 52 -4.57 7.92 -3.19
CA ASN A 52 -3.69 8.99 -2.73
C ASN A 52 -2.48 9.21 -3.65
N THR A 53 -2.17 8.26 -4.54
CA THR A 53 -1.15 8.48 -5.56
C THR A 53 -1.50 9.67 -6.48
N ASP A 54 -2.76 10.07 -6.59
CA ASP A 54 -3.20 11.25 -7.36
C ASP A 54 -2.74 12.58 -6.78
N GLN A 55 -2.39 12.60 -5.49
CA GLN A 55 -1.85 13.77 -4.82
C GLN A 55 -0.33 13.90 -5.03
N ILE A 56 0.31 12.91 -5.65
CA ILE A 56 1.76 12.83 -5.81
C ILE A 56 2.12 13.23 -7.23
N ALA A 57 2.71 14.41 -7.36
CA ALA A 57 3.21 14.92 -8.64
C ALA A 57 4.65 14.44 -8.88
N ILE A 58 4.82 13.43 -9.74
CA ILE A 58 6.15 12.93 -10.12
C ILE A 58 6.93 14.00 -10.91
N ASP A 59 8.18 14.25 -10.50
CA ASP A 59 9.11 15.12 -11.20
C ASP A 59 9.54 14.48 -12.53
N ARG A 60 8.90 14.88 -13.63
CA ARG A 60 9.18 14.37 -14.98
C ARG A 60 10.55 14.81 -15.52
N GLY A 61 11.19 15.81 -14.91
CA GLY A 61 12.58 16.17 -15.24
C GLY A 61 13.55 15.07 -14.80
N THR A 62 13.31 14.54 -13.59
CA THR A 62 14.04 13.41 -13.00
C THR A 62 13.61 12.09 -13.66
N TYR A 63 12.30 11.85 -13.80
CA TYR A 63 11.74 10.60 -14.35
C TYR A 63 11.17 10.80 -15.76
N LYS A 64 12.06 11.00 -16.75
CA LYS A 64 11.70 11.37 -18.14
C LYS A 64 10.75 10.41 -18.87
N GLY A 65 10.61 9.17 -18.40
CA GLY A 65 9.70 8.16 -18.96
C GLY A 65 8.39 7.98 -18.20
N PHE A 66 8.17 8.73 -17.11
CA PHE A 66 6.98 8.58 -16.30
C PHE A 66 5.77 9.28 -16.94
N THR A 67 4.71 8.51 -17.19
CA THR A 67 3.47 8.99 -17.80
C THR A 67 2.27 8.69 -16.91
N LYS A 68 1.14 9.34 -17.19
CA LYS A 68 -0.13 9.02 -16.52
C LYS A 68 -0.54 7.56 -16.82
N ASP A 69 -0.33 7.11 -18.05
CA ASP A 69 -0.65 5.73 -18.45
C ASP A 69 0.20 4.73 -17.66
N LEU A 70 1.51 4.97 -17.53
CA LEU A 70 2.36 4.10 -16.71
C LEU A 70 1.89 4.05 -15.25
N LYS A 71 1.47 5.18 -14.68
CA LYS A 71 0.90 5.22 -13.33
C LYS A 71 -0.37 4.36 -13.23
N GLU A 72 -1.24 4.43 -14.23
CA GLU A 72 -2.42 3.56 -14.29
C GLU A 72 -2.02 2.09 -14.33
N GLU A 73 -1.00 1.73 -15.12
CA GLU A 73 -0.52 0.34 -15.16
C GLU A 73 0.02 -0.15 -13.80
N MET A 74 0.68 0.73 -13.03
CA MET A 74 1.11 0.40 -11.66
C MET A 74 -0.07 0.14 -10.72
N LEU A 75 -1.17 0.90 -10.87
CA LEU A 75 -2.39 0.69 -10.09
C LEU A 75 -3.06 -0.63 -10.48
N GLN A 76 -3.12 -0.90 -11.79
CA GLN A 76 -3.70 -2.12 -12.34
C GLN A 76 -2.90 -3.37 -11.94
N GLU A 77 -1.57 -3.33 -11.83
CA GLU A 77 -0.77 -4.43 -11.23
C GLU A 77 -1.38 -4.90 -9.92
N THR A 78 -1.66 -3.95 -9.03
CA THR A 78 -2.17 -4.28 -7.68
C THR A 78 -3.56 -4.89 -7.77
N ARG A 79 -4.45 -4.32 -8.57
CA ARG A 79 -5.82 -4.82 -8.78
C ARG A 79 -5.83 -6.22 -9.38
N TYR A 80 -5.07 -6.44 -10.46
CA TYR A 80 -4.96 -7.75 -11.09
C TYR A 80 -4.30 -8.76 -10.17
N PHE A 81 -3.34 -8.34 -9.34
CA PHE A 81 -2.73 -9.21 -8.34
C PHE A 81 -3.75 -9.68 -7.30
N PHE A 82 -4.53 -8.78 -6.70
CA PHE A 82 -5.63 -9.15 -5.78
C PHE A 82 -6.64 -10.07 -6.46
N GLN A 83 -7.09 -9.69 -7.65
CA GLN A 83 -8.02 -10.49 -8.43
C GLN A 83 -7.46 -11.90 -8.66
N HIS A 84 -6.19 -12.02 -9.04
CA HIS A 84 -5.53 -13.30 -9.25
C HIS A 84 -5.47 -14.12 -7.96
N LEU A 85 -5.13 -13.51 -6.82
CA LEU A 85 -5.09 -14.22 -5.53
C LEU A 85 -6.45 -14.84 -5.18
N ILE A 86 -7.53 -14.09 -5.36
CA ILE A 86 -8.89 -14.54 -5.05
C ILE A 86 -9.37 -15.59 -6.06
N LEU A 87 -9.28 -15.31 -7.36
CA LEU A 87 -9.83 -16.17 -8.40
C LEU A 87 -9.11 -17.52 -8.51
N THR A 88 -7.87 -17.59 -8.02
CA THR A 88 -7.04 -18.81 -8.07
C THR A 88 -6.74 -19.39 -6.70
N ASP A 89 -7.48 -18.97 -5.66
CA ASP A 89 -7.39 -19.46 -4.28
C ASP A 89 -5.95 -19.51 -3.75
N ARG A 90 -5.20 -18.43 -3.97
CA ARG A 90 -3.81 -18.30 -3.49
C ARG A 90 -3.82 -17.87 -2.03
N SER A 91 -2.78 -18.28 -1.30
CA SER A 91 -2.56 -17.82 0.06
C SER A 91 -2.49 -16.28 0.13
N ALA A 92 -3.16 -15.70 1.12
CA ALA A 92 -3.04 -14.27 1.44
C ALA A 92 -1.61 -13.86 1.79
N MET A 93 -0.75 -14.81 2.19
CA MET A 93 0.68 -14.55 2.45
C MET A 93 1.42 -14.03 1.22
N ASN A 94 0.93 -14.30 0.00
CA ASN A 94 1.49 -13.71 -1.22
C ASN A 94 1.42 -12.17 -1.23
N MET A 95 0.54 -11.56 -0.44
CA MET A 95 0.51 -10.10 -0.30
C MET A 95 1.75 -9.55 0.42
N LEU A 96 2.44 -10.36 1.22
CA LEU A 96 3.67 -9.98 1.91
C LEU A 96 4.91 -10.50 1.19
N ASP A 97 4.86 -11.75 0.75
CA ASP A 97 5.97 -12.43 0.08
C ASP A 97 5.42 -13.30 -1.06
N SER A 98 5.55 -12.80 -2.28
CA SER A 98 5.13 -13.50 -3.50
C SER A 98 6.29 -13.64 -4.47
N LYS A 99 6.39 -14.81 -5.10
CA LYS A 99 7.35 -15.12 -6.16
C LYS A 99 6.84 -14.71 -7.55
N PHE A 100 5.68 -14.06 -7.63
CA PHE A 100 5.09 -13.59 -8.88
C PHE A 100 4.43 -12.23 -8.69
N THR A 101 4.21 -11.54 -9.80
CA THR A 101 3.32 -10.36 -9.89
C THR A 101 2.53 -10.40 -11.19
N MET A 102 1.66 -9.42 -11.42
CA MET A 102 0.84 -9.29 -12.62
C MET A 102 1.38 -8.16 -13.51
N LEU A 103 1.89 -8.51 -14.69
CA LEU A 103 2.51 -7.53 -15.60
C LEU A 103 1.86 -7.53 -16.98
N ASN A 104 1.80 -6.34 -17.57
CA ASN A 104 1.71 -6.13 -19.01
C ASN A 104 3.02 -5.54 -19.55
N GLU A 105 3.11 -5.29 -20.86
CA GLU A 105 4.36 -4.84 -21.48
C GLU A 105 4.88 -3.47 -20.96
N PRO A 106 4.07 -2.41 -20.83
CA PRO A 106 4.55 -1.14 -20.29
C PRO A 106 5.16 -1.28 -18.88
N LEU A 107 4.49 -2.02 -17.99
CA LEU A 107 4.97 -2.20 -16.62
C LEU A 107 6.17 -3.14 -16.55
N ALA A 108 6.21 -4.18 -17.38
CA ALA A 108 7.38 -5.04 -17.51
C ALA A 108 8.63 -4.24 -17.93
N ARG A 109 8.50 -3.32 -18.90
CA ARG A 109 9.59 -2.39 -19.25
C ARG A 109 9.99 -1.48 -18.10
N HIS A 110 9.03 -1.00 -17.31
CA HIS A 110 9.32 -0.19 -16.12
C HIS A 110 10.15 -0.95 -15.09
N TYR A 111 9.87 -2.24 -14.91
CA TYR A 111 10.61 -3.13 -14.00
C TYR A 111 11.86 -3.78 -14.61
N GLY A 112 12.14 -3.60 -15.90
CA GLY A 112 13.26 -4.27 -16.57
C GLY A 112 13.02 -5.77 -16.86
N VAL A 113 11.77 -6.23 -16.77
CA VAL A 113 11.38 -7.61 -17.04
C VAL A 113 11.21 -7.82 -18.55
N THR A 114 11.90 -8.82 -19.10
CA THR A 114 11.84 -9.17 -20.53
C THR A 114 10.83 -10.29 -20.79
N GLY A 115 10.40 -10.43 -22.06
CA GLY A 115 9.52 -11.52 -22.49
C GLY A 115 8.02 -11.30 -22.27
N VAL A 116 7.60 -10.11 -21.79
CA VAL A 116 6.20 -9.71 -21.66
C VAL A 116 5.85 -8.74 -22.79
N THR A 117 4.84 -9.09 -23.60
CA THR A 117 4.39 -8.29 -24.76
C THR A 117 2.88 -8.06 -24.74
N GLY A 118 2.41 -6.90 -25.20
CA GLY A 118 1.00 -6.51 -25.24
C GLY A 118 0.44 -5.98 -23.91
N GLN A 119 -0.80 -5.49 -23.98
CA GLN A 119 -1.47 -4.78 -22.88
C GLN A 119 -2.12 -5.68 -21.83
N ALA A 120 -2.32 -6.96 -22.14
CA ALA A 120 -2.96 -7.89 -21.23
C ALA A 120 -2.05 -8.24 -20.03
N TYR A 121 -2.62 -8.17 -18.83
CA TYR A 121 -1.95 -8.60 -17.61
C TYR A 121 -1.79 -10.11 -17.56
N ARG A 122 -0.64 -10.58 -17.08
CA ARG A 122 -0.37 -12.00 -16.85
C ARG A 122 0.49 -12.19 -15.61
N GLU A 123 0.37 -13.37 -15.01
CA GLU A 123 1.27 -13.80 -13.95
C GLU A 123 2.70 -13.91 -14.52
N VAL A 124 3.65 -13.29 -13.85
CA VAL A 124 5.07 -13.36 -14.19
C VAL A 124 5.86 -13.73 -12.94
N THR A 125 6.64 -14.81 -13.02
CA THR A 125 7.55 -15.20 -11.96
C THR A 125 8.68 -14.16 -11.82
N LEU A 126 8.85 -13.65 -10.60
CA LEU A 126 9.90 -12.73 -10.23
C LEU A 126 11.20 -13.51 -10.02
N LYS A 127 12.26 -13.10 -10.72
CA LYS A 127 13.59 -13.73 -10.64
C LYS A 127 14.57 -12.94 -9.78
N GLU A 128 14.28 -11.66 -9.55
CA GLU A 128 15.13 -10.77 -8.78
C GLU A 128 14.78 -10.86 -7.29
N GLU A 129 15.82 -10.88 -6.45
CA GLU A 129 15.63 -10.75 -5.00
C GLU A 129 15.14 -9.32 -4.67
N GLY A 130 14.19 -9.22 -3.74
CA GLY A 130 13.69 -7.94 -3.20
C GLY A 130 12.29 -7.55 -3.68
N ARG A 131 11.91 -7.85 -4.93
CA ARG A 131 10.53 -7.57 -5.41
C ARG A 131 9.63 -8.78 -5.15
N GLY A 132 8.59 -8.57 -4.35
CA GLY A 132 7.58 -9.58 -4.05
C GLY A 132 6.47 -9.00 -3.18
N GLY A 133 5.24 -9.46 -3.41
CA GLY A 133 4.05 -8.96 -2.71
C GLY A 133 3.81 -7.46 -2.90
N LEU A 134 2.93 -6.90 -2.06
CA LEU A 134 2.49 -5.50 -2.16
C LEU A 134 3.63 -4.50 -1.94
N LEU A 135 4.60 -4.82 -1.09
CA LEU A 135 5.76 -3.96 -0.83
C LEU A 135 6.69 -3.85 -2.04
N GLY A 136 6.57 -4.77 -3.00
CA GLY A 136 7.23 -4.71 -4.29
C GLY A 136 6.43 -4.00 -5.38
N HIS A 137 5.20 -3.53 -5.15
CA HIS A 137 4.41 -2.87 -6.19
C HIS A 137 4.75 -1.38 -6.28
N ALA A 138 4.93 -0.86 -7.50
CA ALA A 138 5.29 0.56 -7.69
C ALA A 138 4.19 1.52 -7.22
N SER A 139 2.91 1.14 -7.33
CA SER A 139 1.79 1.92 -6.81
C SER A 139 1.88 2.14 -5.30
N VAL A 140 2.22 1.08 -4.56
CA VAL A 140 2.40 1.09 -3.10
C VAL A 140 3.65 1.90 -2.72
N LEU A 141 4.78 1.65 -3.38
CA LEU A 141 6.04 2.35 -3.13
C LEU A 141 5.93 3.86 -3.43
N MET A 142 5.09 4.24 -4.40
CA MET A 142 4.82 5.62 -4.76
C MET A 142 4.03 6.37 -3.69
N LEU A 143 3.17 5.71 -2.89
CA LEU A 143 2.43 6.39 -1.81
C LEU A 143 3.36 7.06 -0.79
N GLY A 144 4.56 6.54 -0.61
CA GLY A 144 5.61 7.13 0.20
C GLY A 144 6.63 7.93 -0.61
N SER A 145 6.22 8.67 -1.63
CA SER A 145 7.08 9.47 -2.50
C SER A 145 6.87 10.97 -2.29
N THR A 146 7.91 11.78 -2.49
CA THR A 146 7.80 13.25 -2.65
C THR A 146 7.55 13.66 -4.10
N GLY A 147 7.54 12.69 -5.02
CA GLY A 147 7.49 12.91 -6.47
C GLY A 147 8.87 12.95 -7.12
N ARG A 148 9.89 13.40 -6.37
CA ARG A 148 11.29 13.37 -6.80
C ARG A 148 12.06 12.22 -6.14
N ASP A 149 11.84 12.02 -4.84
CA ASP A 149 12.57 11.07 -4.01
C ASP A 149 11.62 10.11 -3.27
N SER A 150 12.15 8.96 -2.85
CA SER A 150 11.47 8.09 -1.88
C SER A 150 11.43 8.76 -0.51
N HIS A 151 10.43 8.41 0.29
CA HIS A 151 10.27 8.89 1.65
C HIS A 151 10.04 7.71 2.62
N PRO A 152 11.10 7.24 3.30
CA PRO A 152 11.04 5.99 4.08
C PRO A 152 10.05 6.08 5.23
N ILE A 153 9.96 7.23 5.92
CA ILE A 153 8.97 7.40 7.00
C ILE A 153 7.53 7.26 6.47
N ARG A 154 7.18 7.84 5.31
CA ARG A 154 5.84 7.69 4.72
C ARG A 154 5.55 6.24 4.34
N ARG A 155 6.55 5.53 3.79
CA ARG A 155 6.44 4.09 3.48
C ARG A 155 6.25 3.24 4.73
N ALA A 156 7.01 3.53 5.78
CA ALA A 156 6.90 2.86 7.08
C ALA A 156 5.52 3.07 7.72
N VAL A 157 5.04 4.33 7.73
CA VAL A 157 3.70 4.68 8.24
C VAL A 157 2.63 3.92 7.46
N TRP A 158 2.70 3.91 6.12
CA TRP A 158 1.76 3.16 5.29
C TRP A 158 1.79 1.66 5.61
N LEU A 159 2.97 1.05 5.70
CA LEU A 159 3.13 -0.37 6.00
C LEU A 159 2.50 -0.70 7.36
N ARG A 160 2.84 0.06 8.39
CA ARG A 160 2.38 -0.14 9.76
C ARG A 160 0.86 0.04 9.89
N ASP A 161 0.31 1.07 9.27
CA ASP A 161 -1.13 1.34 9.26
C ASP A 161 -1.89 0.27 8.46
N ARG A 162 -1.44 -0.04 7.24
CA ARG A 162 -2.22 -0.85 6.28
C ARG A 162 -2.00 -2.34 6.40
N LEU A 163 -0.78 -2.79 6.64
CA LEU A 163 -0.47 -4.22 6.70
C LEU A 163 -0.42 -4.75 8.12
N LEU A 164 0.04 -3.95 9.09
CA LEU A 164 0.23 -4.40 10.48
C LEU A 164 -0.89 -3.98 11.43
N ASN A 165 -1.80 -3.09 11.01
CA ASN A 165 -2.85 -2.53 11.85
C ASN A 165 -2.31 -1.92 13.16
N ASP A 166 -1.14 -1.28 13.06
CA ASP A 166 -0.41 -0.66 14.18
C ASP A 166 0.13 0.72 13.75
N PRO A 167 -0.75 1.70 13.46
CA PRO A 167 -0.32 2.99 12.97
C PRO A 167 0.57 3.72 14.00
N PRO A 168 1.66 4.38 13.56
CA PRO A 168 2.43 5.26 14.45
C PRO A 168 1.59 6.42 14.98
N ASP A 169 1.94 6.89 16.18
CA ASP A 169 1.41 8.15 16.70
C ASP A 169 1.77 9.31 15.76
N PRO A 170 0.91 10.35 15.66
CA PRO A 170 1.24 11.56 14.92
C PRO A 170 2.55 12.21 15.42
N PRO A 171 3.31 12.86 14.53
CA PRO A 171 4.50 13.61 14.96
C PRO A 171 4.10 14.73 15.94
N PRO A 172 4.94 15.06 16.94
CA PRO A 172 4.73 16.23 17.78
C PRO A 172 4.60 17.53 16.96
N ALA A 173 3.78 18.46 17.42
CA ALA A 173 3.43 19.68 16.68
C ALA A 173 4.61 20.64 16.45
N ASP A 174 5.70 20.49 17.20
CA ASP A 174 6.89 21.33 17.22
C ASP A 174 8.11 20.67 16.56
N VAL A 175 7.94 19.55 15.84
CA VAL A 175 9.03 18.94 15.08
C VAL A 175 9.33 19.80 13.83
N PRO A 176 10.56 20.30 13.66
CA PRO A 176 10.94 21.02 12.46
C PRO A 176 11.02 20.05 11.26
N ASP A 177 10.63 20.55 10.09
CA ASP A 177 10.85 19.85 8.83
C ASP A 177 12.35 19.58 8.59
N LEU A 178 12.66 18.62 7.72
CA LEU A 178 14.03 18.41 7.27
C LEU A 178 14.52 19.66 6.53
N ASP A 179 15.76 20.08 6.80
CA ASP A 179 16.37 21.23 6.12
C ASP A 179 16.82 20.85 4.71
N GLU A 180 15.84 20.70 3.82
CA GLU A 180 16.06 20.46 2.39
C GLU A 180 16.68 21.68 1.69
N SER A 181 16.71 22.84 2.35
CA SER A 181 17.32 24.06 1.82
C SER A 181 18.85 24.04 1.89
N ASN A 182 19.41 23.21 2.77
CA ASN A 182 20.85 22.99 2.87
C ASN A 182 21.34 22.00 1.79
N PRO A 183 22.14 22.44 0.81
CA PRO A 183 22.58 21.57 -0.29
C PRO A 183 23.45 20.40 0.16
N GLU A 184 24.19 20.53 1.26
CA GLU A 184 25.02 19.45 1.80
C GLU A 184 24.14 18.39 2.45
N PHE A 185 23.10 18.80 3.17
CA PHE A 185 22.12 17.89 3.76
C PHE A 185 21.32 17.15 2.67
N ALA A 186 20.86 17.87 1.64
CA ALA A 186 20.10 17.28 0.53
C ALA A 186 20.91 16.27 -0.31
N ARG A 187 22.26 16.33 -0.27
CA ARG A 187 23.15 15.38 -0.94
C ARG A 187 23.35 14.08 -0.17
N LEU A 188 23.03 14.06 1.13
CA LEU A 188 23.09 12.85 1.93
C LEU A 188 22.07 11.83 1.43
N SER A 189 22.36 10.54 1.64
CA SER A 189 21.36 9.49 1.51
C SER A 189 20.24 9.73 2.53
N VAL A 190 19.04 9.22 2.25
CA VAL A 190 17.91 9.42 3.18
C VAL A 190 18.19 8.81 4.56
N ARG A 191 18.98 7.73 4.61
CA ARG A 191 19.48 7.13 5.87
C ARG A 191 20.35 8.11 6.65
N GLU A 192 21.34 8.71 6.00
CA GLU A 192 22.22 9.72 6.61
C GLU A 192 21.43 10.96 7.06
N GLN A 193 20.46 11.43 6.27
CA GLN A 193 19.56 12.54 6.64
C GLN A 193 18.77 12.22 7.92
N LEU A 194 18.25 11.00 8.00
CA LEU A 194 17.49 10.53 9.15
C LEU A 194 18.38 10.35 10.40
N GLU A 195 19.62 9.91 10.22
CA GLU A 195 20.61 9.85 11.30
C GLU A 195 20.91 11.22 11.90
N VAL A 196 21.06 12.24 11.05
CA VAL A 196 21.19 13.64 11.50
C VAL A 196 19.92 14.10 12.22
N HIS A 197 18.75 13.82 11.66
CA HIS A 197 17.46 14.25 12.23
C HIS A 197 17.18 13.62 13.60
N ARG A 198 17.54 12.34 13.79
CA ARG A 198 17.30 11.60 15.03
C ARG A 198 18.39 11.78 16.09
N ASN A 199 19.37 12.67 15.88
CA ASN A 199 20.50 12.84 16.80
C ASN A 199 20.08 13.39 18.19
N LYS A 200 18.81 13.76 18.37
CA LYS A 200 18.21 14.08 19.67
C LYS A 200 17.48 12.85 20.23
N GLU A 201 17.69 12.54 21.51
CA GLU A 201 17.07 11.39 22.19
C GLU A 201 15.53 11.38 22.07
N SER A 202 14.89 12.56 22.15
CA SER A 202 13.44 12.71 22.01
C SER A 202 12.91 12.32 20.63
N CYS A 203 13.73 12.42 19.58
CA CYS A 203 13.38 12.01 18.22
C CYS A 203 13.65 10.51 18.05
N ALA A 204 14.79 10.03 18.56
CA ALA A 204 15.19 8.63 18.45
C ALA A 204 14.17 7.66 19.10
N SER A 205 13.50 8.07 20.19
CA SER A 205 12.53 7.21 20.88
C SER A 205 11.40 6.73 19.98
N CYS A 206 10.81 7.62 19.17
CA CYS A 206 9.71 7.29 18.27
C CYS A 206 10.23 6.65 16.96
N HIS A 207 11.34 7.17 16.44
CA HIS A 207 11.93 6.71 15.18
C HIS A 207 12.44 5.26 15.23
N ARG A 208 12.87 4.75 16.39
CA ARG A 208 13.27 3.33 16.58
C ARG A 208 12.20 2.33 16.11
N GLY A 209 10.92 2.65 16.28
CA GLY A 209 9.81 1.77 15.87
C GLY A 209 9.33 1.98 14.44
N ILE A 210 9.84 2.99 13.73
CA ILE A 210 9.32 3.42 12.42
C ILE A 210 10.38 3.26 11.33
N ASP A 211 11.58 3.81 11.54
CA ASP A 211 12.64 3.88 10.54
C ASP A 211 12.95 2.54 9.88
N PRO A 212 13.10 1.42 10.61
CA PRO A 212 13.51 0.15 10.00
C PRO A 212 12.54 -0.33 8.90
N TRP A 213 11.23 -0.10 9.07
CA TRP A 213 10.21 -0.48 8.09
C TRP A 213 10.32 0.30 6.78
N GLY A 214 10.80 1.54 6.85
CA GLY A 214 10.94 2.44 5.71
C GLY A 214 12.29 2.28 5.02
N ILE A 215 13.38 2.25 5.80
CA ILE A 215 14.75 2.11 5.30
C ILE A 215 14.91 0.81 4.50
N ALA A 216 14.25 -0.27 4.91
CA ALA A 216 14.26 -1.53 4.18
C ALA A 216 13.76 -1.39 2.71
N LEU A 217 12.96 -0.36 2.41
CA LEU A 217 12.39 -0.10 1.10
C LEU A 217 13.16 0.97 0.31
N GLU A 218 14.30 1.47 0.81
CA GLU A 218 15.06 2.54 0.14
C GLU A 218 15.80 2.08 -1.13
N HIS A 219 15.88 0.77 -1.34
CA HIS A 219 16.27 0.18 -2.62
C HIS A 219 15.25 0.41 -3.73
N TYR A 220 14.13 1.08 -3.44
CA TYR A 220 13.19 1.54 -4.45
C TYR A 220 13.15 3.06 -4.54
N ASP A 221 13.25 3.59 -5.75
CA ASP A 221 13.13 5.02 -6.03
C ASP A 221 11.68 5.54 -5.86
N ALA A 222 11.47 6.81 -6.19
CA ALA A 222 10.19 7.50 -6.00
C ALA A 222 9.03 6.92 -6.85
N ILE A 223 9.34 6.14 -7.89
CA ILE A 223 8.38 5.48 -8.80
C ILE A 223 8.47 3.95 -8.73
N GLY A 224 9.10 3.42 -7.68
CA GLY A 224 9.16 1.98 -7.41
C GLY A 224 10.11 1.18 -8.30
N LYS A 225 11.07 1.82 -8.97
CA LYS A 225 12.18 1.10 -9.63
C LYS A 225 13.24 0.75 -8.61
N PHE A 226 13.85 -0.41 -8.80
CA PHE A 226 14.98 -0.82 -7.98
C PHE A 226 16.19 0.08 -8.26
N ARG A 227 16.93 0.41 -7.21
CA ARG A 227 18.17 1.20 -7.25
C ARG A 227 19.17 0.68 -6.23
N THR A 228 20.45 0.82 -6.56
CA THR A 228 21.58 0.53 -5.66
C THR A 228 22.21 1.79 -5.10
N GLU A 229 21.92 2.96 -5.70
CA GLU A 229 22.53 4.24 -5.35
C GLU A 229 21.52 5.38 -5.28
N VAL A 230 21.82 6.37 -4.44
CA VAL A 230 21.14 7.67 -4.29
C VAL A 230 22.20 8.74 -4.22
N ASN A 231 22.12 9.79 -5.05
CA ASN A 231 23.14 10.85 -5.10
C ASN A 231 24.58 10.33 -5.24
N SER A 232 24.78 9.28 -6.06
CA SER A 232 26.06 8.59 -6.26
C SER A 232 26.65 7.93 -5.00
N LYS A 233 25.82 7.69 -3.97
CA LYS A 233 26.17 6.89 -2.80
C LYS A 233 25.35 5.61 -2.76
N PRO A 234 25.85 4.50 -2.21
CA PRO A 234 25.05 3.31 -1.96
C PRO A 234 23.81 3.63 -1.11
N VAL A 235 22.72 2.89 -1.31
CA VAL A 235 21.48 2.98 -0.52
C VAL A 235 21.67 2.57 0.97
N GLY A 236 22.76 1.87 1.28
CA GLY A 236 23.03 1.25 2.59
C GLY A 236 23.78 2.12 3.59
#